data_AF-A0A372MG00-F1
#
_entry.id   AF-A0A372MG00-F1
#
_cell.length_a   1.000
_cell.length_b   1.000
_cell.length_c   1.000
_cell.angle_alpha   90.00
_cell.angle_beta   90.00
_cell.angle_gamma   90.00
#
_symmetry.space_group_name_H-M   'P 1'
#
loop_
_entity.id
_entity.type
_entity.pdbx_description
1 polymer ?
#
loop_
_entity_poly.entity_id
_entity_poly.type
_entity_poly.pdbx_seq_one_letter_code
_entity_poly.pdbx_strand_id
1 'polypeptide(L)' 'MKKFKAIILTVILMTILSSALFAAGMQETAVLKLRAYIPERNTFTANEFGSFEVDSNAYNFSYSIAEEGYSRTLFVVAN' A
#
# COMPACT_ATOMS: atom_id res chain seq x y z
N MET A 1 -47.79 -41.85 -2.22
CA MET A 1 -47.47 -40.48 -1.75
C MET A 1 -46.31 -40.37 -0.74
N LYS A 2 -46.04 -41.37 0.13
CA LYS A 2 -44.94 -41.29 1.13
C LYS A 2 -43.54 -41.07 0.53
N LYS A 3 -43.21 -41.76 -0.58
CA LYS A 3 -41.90 -41.63 -1.26
C LYS A 3 -41.66 -40.21 -1.81
N PHE A 4 -42.70 -39.55 -2.32
CA PHE A 4 -42.62 -38.20 -2.86
C PHE A 4 -42.37 -37.16 -1.76
N LYS A 5 -43.03 -37.32 -0.60
CA LYS A 5 -42.78 -36.48 0.59
C LYS A 5 -41.34 -36.62 1.11
N ALA A 6 -40.77 -37.82 1.06
CA ALA A 6 -39.39 -38.06 1.48
C ALA A 6 -38.37 -37.37 0.55
N ILE A 7 -38.60 -37.41 -0.77
CA ILE A 7 -37.74 -36.74 -1.76
C ILE A 7 -37.77 -35.22 -1.59
N ILE A 8 -38.95 -34.64 -1.39
CA ILE A 8 -39.08 -33.19 -1.17
C ILE A 8 -38.33 -32.78 0.11
N LEU A 9 -38.46 -33.57 1.17
CA LEU A 9 -37.79 -33.29 2.44
C LEU A 9 -36.26 -33.36 2.32
N THR A 10 -35.72 -34.35 1.61
CA THR A 10 -34.26 -34.46 1.41
C THR A 10 -33.71 -33.32 0.56
N VAL A 11 -34.43 -32.90 -0.49
CA VAL A 11 -34.01 -31.75 -1.30
C VAL A 11 -33.96 -30.49 -0.44
N ILE A 12 -35.02 -30.18 0.32
CA ILE A 12 -35.06 -29.01 1.21
C ILE A 12 -33.91 -29.05 2.23
N LEU A 13 -33.65 -30.22 2.82
CA LEU A 13 -32.58 -30.38 3.79
C LEU A 13 -31.20 -30.13 3.17
N MET A 14 -30.97 -30.62 1.95
CA MET A 14 -29.73 -30.38 1.21
C MET A 14 -29.54 -28.90 0.88
N THR A 15 -30.60 -28.17 0.51
CA THR A 15 -30.49 -26.73 0.20
C THR A 15 -30.14 -25.91 1.44
N ILE A 16 -30.73 -26.22 2.60
CA ILE A 16 -30.46 -25.53 3.87
C ILE A 16 -29.03 -25.81 4.35
N LEU A 17 -28.58 -27.07 4.27
CA LEU A 17 -27.22 -27.43 4.68
C LEU A 17 -26.16 -26.79 3.78
N SER A 18 -26.43 -26.68 2.47
CA SER A 18 -25.53 -26.03 1.53
C SER A 18 -25.43 -24.53 1.80
N SER A 19 -26.55 -23.83 2.01
CA SER A 19 -26.54 -22.39 2.29
C SER A 19 -25.90 -22.05 3.64
N ALA A 20 -26.08 -22.89 4.67
CA ALA A 20 -25.43 -22.73 5.96
C ALA A 20 -23.90 -22.87 5.86
N LEU A 21 -23.39 -23.77 5.01
CA LEU A 21 -21.95 -23.95 4.79
C LEU A 21 -21.32 -22.72 4.12
N PHE A 22 -21.99 -22.10 3.14
CA PHE A 22 -21.52 -20.87 2.52
C PHE A 22 -21.66 -19.65 3.43
N ALA A 23 -22.69 -19.59 4.27
CA ALA A 23 -22.88 -18.49 5.23
C ALA A 23 -21.85 -18.51 6.37
N ALA A 24 -21.37 -19.70 6.77
CA ALA A 24 -20.38 -19.84 7.85
C ALA A 24 -19.03 -19.18 7.53
N GLY A 25 -18.64 -19.10 6.26
CA GLY A 25 -17.38 -18.46 5.83
C GLY A 25 -17.50 -16.97 5.49
N MET A 26 -18.71 -16.41 5.38
CA MET A 26 -18.92 -15.02 4.95
C MET A 26 -18.57 -13.97 6.02
N GLN A 27 -18.43 -14.38 7.28
CA GLN A 27 -18.06 -13.49 8.39
C GLN A 27 -16.55 -13.50 8.68
N GLU A 28 -15.75 -14.25 7.92
CA GLU A 28 -14.30 -14.23 8.07
C GLU A 28 -13.73 -12.99 7.34
N THR A 29 -13.23 -12.04 8.12
CA THR A 29 -12.54 -10.86 7.59
C THR A 29 -11.22 -11.28 6.95
N ALA A 30 -11.14 -11.25 5.61
CA ALA A 30 -9.88 -11.42 4.92
C ALA A 30 -8.99 -10.18 5.11
N VAL A 31 -7.80 -10.34 5.70
CA VAL A 31 -6.82 -9.25 5.82
C VAL A 31 -5.92 -9.24 4.59
N LEU A 32 -6.14 -8.28 3.69
CA LEU A 32 -5.24 -8.05 2.56
C LEU A 32 -4.04 -7.20 3.01
N LYS A 33 -2.84 -7.80 3.03
CA LYS A 33 -1.59 -7.08 3.30
C LYS A 33 -0.92 -6.69 1.99
N LEU A 34 -1.00 -5.41 1.63
CA LEU A 34 -0.28 -4.85 0.50
C LEU A 34 1.13 -4.43 0.93
N ARG A 35 2.15 -4.85 0.18
CA ARG A 35 3.54 -4.37 0.34
C ARG A 35 3.90 -3.58 -0.90
N ALA A 36 4.26 -2.31 -0.73
CA ALA A 36 4.79 -1.47 -1.80
C ALA A 36 6.27 -1.20 -1.57
N TYR A 37 7.02 -1.07 -2.67
CA TYR A 37 8.40 -0.57 -2.66
C TYR A 37 8.37 0.91 -3.03
N ILE A 38 9.00 1.74 -2.21
CA ILE A 38 9.23 3.15 -2.52
C ILE A 38 10.69 3.26 -2.96
N PRO A 39 10.99 3.60 -4.23
CA PRO A 39 12.36 3.74 -4.70
C PRO A 39 13.06 4.91 -4.00
N GLU A 40 14.36 4.77 -3.81
CA GLU A 40 15.22 5.84 -3.31
C GLU A 40 15.19 7.04 -4.27
N ARG A 41 15.04 8.23 -3.72
CA ARG A 41 14.94 9.51 -4.45
C ARG A 41 15.63 10.59 -3.65
N ASN A 42 16.49 11.34 -4.34
CA ASN A 42 17.10 12.58 -3.86
C ASN A 42 16.82 13.66 -4.91
N THR A 43 16.14 14.73 -4.51
CA THR A 43 15.81 15.88 -5.37
C THR A 43 16.45 17.13 -4.78
N PHE A 44 17.11 17.90 -5.64
CA PHE A 44 17.75 19.17 -5.30
C PHE A 44 17.17 20.25 -6.20
N THR A 45 16.60 21.29 -5.58
CA THR A 45 15.93 22.37 -6.31
C THR A 45 16.56 23.70 -5.93
N ALA A 46 16.91 24.52 -6.92
CA ALA A 46 17.25 25.92 -6.71
C ALA A 46 15.98 26.77 -6.91
N ASN A 47 15.62 27.60 -5.94
CA ASN A 47 14.47 28.50 -6.08
C ASN A 47 14.88 29.86 -6.66
N GLU A 48 13.88 30.68 -7.01
CA GLU A 48 14.07 32.01 -7.60
C GLU A 48 14.77 33.01 -6.67
N PHE A 49 14.74 32.75 -5.36
CA PHE A 49 15.42 33.54 -4.34
C PHE A 49 16.86 33.04 -4.08
N GLY A 50 17.28 32.02 -4.83
CA GLY A 50 18.58 31.38 -4.82
C GLY A 50 18.89 30.53 -3.58
N SER A 51 17.90 30.12 -2.79
CA SER A 51 18.12 29.06 -1.80
C SER A 51 17.96 27.67 -2.42
N PHE A 52 18.64 26.69 -1.85
CA PHE A 52 18.51 25.29 -2.24
C PHE A 52 17.52 24.56 -1.32
N GLU A 53 16.62 23.78 -1.92
CA GLU A 53 15.72 22.86 -1.24
C GLU A 53 16.14 21.42 -1.54
N VAL A 54 16.07 20.56 -0.51
CA VAL A 54 16.47 19.16 -0.59
C VAL A 54 15.31 18.29 -0.12
N ASP A 55 14.82 17.42 -1.00
CA ASP A 55 13.77 16.44 -0.70
C ASP A 55 14.32 15.03 -0.97
N SER A 56 14.42 14.22 0.08
CA SER A 56 14.99 12.88 0.03
C SER A 56 14.26 11.90 0.93
N ASN A 57 14.17 10.64 0.48
CA ASN A 57 13.75 9.51 1.30
C ASN A 57 14.87 8.51 1.62
N ALA A 58 16.07 8.69 1.05
CA ALA A 58 17.19 7.76 1.13
C ALA A 58 18.26 8.22 2.14
N TYR A 59 18.39 9.54 2.37
CA TYR A 59 19.31 10.16 3.34
C TYR A 59 20.74 9.61 3.33
N ASN A 60 21.21 9.13 2.17
CA ASN A 60 22.50 8.48 1.95
C ASN A 60 23.60 9.44 1.46
N PHE A 61 23.43 10.72 1.76
CA PHE A 61 24.34 11.78 1.35
C PHE A 61 24.41 12.85 2.42
N SER A 62 25.48 13.64 2.38
CA SER A 62 25.64 14.88 3.11
C SER A 62 25.64 16.05 2.13
N TYR A 63 25.13 17.21 2.53
CA TYR A 63 25.16 18.40 1.70
C TYR A 63 25.53 19.66 2.49
N SER A 64 26.10 20.63 1.80
CA SER A 64 26.41 21.96 2.34
C SER A 64 26.24 23.02 1.27
N ILE A 65 26.03 24.27 1.71
CA ILE A 65 25.86 25.41 0.81
C ILE A 65 27.00 26.39 1.10
N ALA A 66 27.73 26.79 0.05
CA ALA A 66 28.64 27.93 0.12
C ALA A 66 28.03 29.13 -0.60
N GLU A 67 28.08 30.29 0.04
CA GLU A 67 27.61 31.55 -0.51
C GLU A 67 28.81 32.50 -0.71
N GLU A 68 29.06 32.90 -1.95
CA GLU A 68 30.10 33.85 -2.34
C GLU A 68 29.47 35.01 -3.11
N GLY A 69 29.09 36.07 -2.38
CA GLY A 69 28.39 37.21 -2.96
C GLY A 69 27.02 36.83 -3.52
N TYR A 70 26.83 36.96 -4.85
CA TYR A 70 25.63 36.52 -5.55
C TYR A 70 25.71 35.06 -6.05
N SER A 71 26.87 34.42 -5.90
CA SER A 71 27.06 33.01 -6.25
C SER A 71 26.69 32.13 -5.06
N ARG A 72 25.89 31.10 -5.31
CA ARG A 72 25.58 30.07 -4.32
C ARG A 72 25.83 28.71 -4.93
N THR A 73 26.60 27.89 -4.22
CA THR A 73 27.01 26.57 -4.68
C THR A 73 26.52 25.53 -3.68
N LEU A 74 25.79 24.53 -4.18
CA LEU A 74 25.39 23.36 -3.42
C LEU A 74 26.43 22.25 -3.60
N PHE A 75 27.04 21.81 -2.50
CA PHE A 75 27.91 20.65 -2.46
C PHE A 75 27.11 19.44 -1.97
N VAL A 76 27.22 18.33 -2.70
CA VAL A 76 26.58 17.05 -2.36
C VAL A 76 27.63 15.96 -2.36
N VAL A 77 27.71 15.20 -1.28
CA VAL A 77 28.67 14.11 -1.10
C VAL A 77 27.89 12.85 -0.74
N ALA A 78 28.01 11.80 -1.56
CA ALA A 78 27.47 10.49 -1.23
C ALA A 78 28.26 9.86 -0.06
N ASN A 79 27.57 9.21 0.86
CA ASN A 79 28.19 8.52 2.00
C ASN A 79 28.70 7.12 1.63
#